data_AF-A0A3N5VK41-F1
#
_entry.id   AF-A0A3N5VK41-F1
#
_cell.length_a   1.000
_cell.length_b   1.000
_cell.length_c   1.000
_cell.angle_alpha   90.00
_cell.angle_beta   90.00
_cell.angle_gamma   90.00
#
_symmetry.space_group_name_H-M   'P 1'
#
loop_
_entity.id
_entity.type
_entity.pdbx_description
1 polymer ?
#
loop_
_entity_poly.entity_id
_entity_poly.type
_entity_poly.pdbx_seq_one_letter_code
_entity_poly.pdbx_strand_id
1 'polypeptide(L)'
;MTIPSRRHPAAFTLIELMAVITIIVILAGLVIGGMGYVSEKQAREKAKVQIALLSKAIEEYKIDMGAYPGTTTAFGGTAATAASGDASQVLYQALFKEGFDYTNPNTPPANWGTKATKIYLTELDPRNSKQGWVNPSTATVPPANLKIIDPWGANYRYRTGNNAQNPDFDLWSMGKDGKSRPDTPNHAENRDDIRNF
;
A
#
# COMPACT_ATOMS: atom_id res chain seq x y z
N MET A 1 -4.39 82.02 9.05
CA MET A 1 -5.35 80.95 8.73
C MET A 1 -4.80 80.20 7.52
N THR A 2 -4.14 79.05 7.73
CA THR A 2 -3.45 78.26 6.69
C THR A 2 -4.28 77.03 6.34
N ILE A 3 -4.66 76.89 5.07
CA ILE A 3 -5.52 75.80 4.58
C ILE A 3 -4.63 74.55 4.35
N PRO A 4 -4.98 73.37 4.90
CA PRO A 4 -4.22 72.15 4.67
C PRO A 4 -4.40 71.65 3.23
N SER A 5 -3.28 71.43 2.54
CA SER A 5 -3.26 70.80 1.21
C SER A 5 -3.62 69.32 1.34
N ARG A 6 -4.76 68.91 0.77
CA ARG A 6 -5.16 67.50 0.67
C ARG A 6 -4.26 66.82 -0.37
N ARG A 7 -3.40 65.90 0.06
CA ARG A 7 -2.69 65.00 -0.85
C ARG A 7 -3.72 64.09 -1.52
N HIS A 8 -3.78 64.11 -2.85
CA HIS A 8 -4.59 63.17 -3.59
C HIS A 8 -4.01 61.75 -3.43
N PRO A 9 -4.83 60.75 -3.05
CA PRO A 9 -4.39 59.36 -3.06
C PRO A 9 -4.05 58.97 -4.50
N ALA A 10 -2.90 58.32 -4.69
CA ALA A 10 -2.47 57.84 -6.00
C ALA A 10 -3.51 56.83 -6.53
N ALA A 11 -4.10 57.12 -7.69
CA ALA A 11 -5.01 56.22 -8.37
C ALA A 11 -4.21 55.16 -9.13
N PHE A 12 -4.63 53.90 -9.02
CA PHE A 12 -4.00 52.77 -9.69
C PHE A 12 -4.24 52.83 -11.21
N THR A 13 -3.22 52.52 -12.00
CA THR A 13 -3.34 52.55 -13.46
C THR A 13 -3.88 51.21 -13.99
N LEU A 14 -4.68 51.25 -15.07
CA LEU A 14 -5.21 50.03 -15.70
C LEU A 14 -4.10 49.10 -16.19
N ILE A 15 -2.98 49.66 -16.63
CA ILE A 15 -1.83 48.88 -17.13
C ILE A 15 -1.15 48.08 -16.01
N GLU A 16 -1.12 48.61 -14.78
CA GLU A 16 -0.56 47.93 -13.61
C GLU A 16 -1.41 46.72 -13.24
N LEU A 17 -2.73 46.85 -13.32
CA LEU A 17 -3.64 45.72 -13.09
C LEU A 17 -3.58 44.67 -14.21
N MET A 18 -3.42 45.10 -15.47
CA MET A 18 -3.25 44.19 -16.62
C MET A 18 -1.96 43.35 -16.50
N ALA A 19 -0.86 43.98 -16.08
CA ALA A 19 0.42 43.31 -15.84
C ALA A 19 0.33 42.28 -14.71
N VAL A 20 -0.38 42.60 -13.62
CA VAL A 20 -0.55 41.69 -12.48
C VAL A 20 -1.34 40.45 -12.88
N ILE A 21 -2.48 40.61 -13.58
CA ILE A 21 -3.28 39.44 -13.97
C ILE A 21 -2.56 38.56 -15.01
N THR A 22 -1.75 39.15 -15.89
CA THR A 22 -0.95 38.37 -16.86
C THR A 22 0.12 37.55 -16.15
N ILE A 23 0.83 38.13 -15.18
CA ILE A 23 1.83 37.40 -14.38
C ILE A 23 1.15 36.28 -13.57
N ILE A 24 -0.01 36.53 -12.97
CA ILE A 24 -0.76 35.50 -12.21
C ILE A 24 -1.17 34.33 -13.11
N VAL A 25 -1.67 34.59 -14.33
CA VAL A 25 -2.07 33.51 -15.26
C VAL A 25 -0.87 32.67 -15.69
N ILE A 26 0.28 33.30 -15.98
CA ILE A 26 1.50 32.59 -16.36
C ILE A 26 2.01 31.72 -15.21
N LEU A 27 2.07 32.26 -13.99
CA LEU A 27 2.52 31.52 -12.81
C LEU A 27 1.55 30.39 -12.45
N ALA A 28 0.24 30.62 -12.54
CA ALA A 28 -0.77 29.58 -12.31
C ALA A 28 -0.62 28.40 -13.29
N GLY A 29 -0.33 28.68 -14.57
CA GLY A 29 -0.07 27.63 -15.57
C GLY A 29 1.17 26.78 -15.26
N LEU A 30 2.25 27.41 -14.78
CA LEU A 30 3.49 26.70 -14.43
C LEU A 30 3.35 25.81 -13.18
N VAL A 31 2.59 26.25 -12.18
CA VAL A 31 2.38 25.50 -10.93
C VAL A 31 1.64 24.19 -11.17
N ILE A 32 0.70 24.15 -12.13
CA ILE A 32 -0.11 22.96 -12.42
C ILE A 32 0.71 21.88 -13.17
N GLY A 33 1.69 22.27 -13.98
CA GLY A 33 2.42 21.35 -14.87
C GLY A 33 3.42 20.40 -14.18
N GLY A 34 3.80 20.64 -12.92
CA GLY A 34 4.92 19.95 -12.28
C GLY A 34 4.62 18.63 -11.53
N MET A 35 3.35 18.26 -11.34
CA MET A 35 2.99 17.29 -10.28
C MET A 35 2.88 15.82 -10.71
N GLY A 36 2.79 15.51 -12.02
CA GLY A 36 2.41 14.17 -12.49
C GLY A 36 3.53 13.11 -12.50
N TYR A 37 4.79 13.50 -12.75
CA TYR A 37 5.88 12.56 -13.07
C TYR A 37 6.49 11.86 -11.84
N VAL A 38 6.37 12.45 -10.66
CA VAL A 38 7.02 11.95 -9.44
C VAL A 38 6.29 10.72 -8.86
N SER A 39 5.04 10.49 -9.24
CA SER A 39 4.17 9.46 -8.67
C SER A 39 4.65 8.03 -8.93
N GLU A 40 5.15 7.73 -10.13
CA GLU A 40 5.56 6.37 -10.52
C GLU A 40 6.83 5.93 -9.79
N LYS A 41 7.84 6.82 -9.72
CA LYS A 41 9.07 6.53 -8.97
C LYS A 41 8.76 6.36 -7.48
N GLN A 42 7.87 7.19 -6.94
CA GLN A 42 7.41 7.05 -5.56
C GLN A 42 6.64 5.75 -5.33
N ALA A 43 5.77 5.34 -6.26
CA ALA A 43 5.03 4.09 -6.18
C ALA A 43 5.98 2.89 -6.13
N ARG A 44 7.01 2.85 -6.99
CA ARG A 44 8.01 1.77 -6.96
C ARG A 44 8.78 1.71 -5.66
N GLU A 45 9.24 2.84 -5.15
CA GLU A 45 9.98 2.87 -3.88
C GLU A 45 9.08 2.46 -2.70
N LYS A 46 7.81 2.89 -2.68
CA LYS A 46 6.83 2.42 -1.69
C LYS A 46 6.62 0.90 -1.76
N ALA A 47 6.48 0.36 -2.97
CA ALA A 47 6.28 -1.08 -3.17
C ALA A 47 7.49 -1.90 -2.71
N LYS A 48 8.73 -1.41 -2.92
CA LYS A 48 9.94 -2.05 -2.40
C LYS A 48 9.95 -2.08 -0.87
N VAL A 49 9.62 -0.96 -0.22
CA VAL A 49 9.52 -0.87 1.24
C VAL A 49 8.42 -1.79 1.76
N GLN A 50 7.27 -1.82 1.10
CA GLN A 50 6.15 -2.71 1.40
C GLN A 50 6.58 -4.18 1.35
N ILE A 51 7.24 -4.60 0.27
CA ILE A 51 7.74 -5.97 0.14
C ILE A 51 8.74 -6.29 1.25
N ALA A 52 9.69 -5.40 1.55
CA ALA A 52 10.66 -5.63 2.63
C ALA A 52 9.98 -5.82 3.99
N LEU A 53 8.98 -5.00 4.31
CA LEU A 53 8.21 -5.11 5.57
C LEU A 53 7.36 -6.38 5.62
N LEU A 54 6.71 -6.75 4.50
CA LEU A 54 5.94 -7.98 4.38
C LEU A 54 6.84 -9.20 4.49
N SER A 55 7.99 -9.23 3.81
CA SER A 55 8.98 -10.29 3.89
C SER A 55 9.47 -10.49 5.32
N LYS A 56 9.83 -9.41 6.01
CA LYS A 56 10.21 -9.46 7.43
C LYS A 56 9.10 -10.06 8.30
N ALA A 57 7.85 -9.62 8.10
CA ALA A 57 6.71 -10.12 8.86
C ALA A 57 6.43 -11.61 8.59
N ILE A 58 6.61 -12.07 7.34
CA ILE A 58 6.46 -13.48 6.93
C ILE A 58 7.57 -14.35 7.57
N GLU A 59 8.80 -13.84 7.66
CA GLU A 59 9.90 -14.53 8.34
C GLU A 59 9.66 -14.64 9.85
N GLU A 60 9.23 -13.55 10.51
CA GLU A 60 8.83 -13.60 11.92
C GLU A 60 7.69 -14.60 12.15
N TYR A 61 6.69 -14.64 11.27
CA TYR A 61 5.60 -15.63 11.33
C TYR A 61 6.14 -17.07 11.28
N LYS A 62 7.11 -17.36 10.40
CA LYS A 62 7.71 -18.71 10.32
C LYS A 62 8.47 -19.07 11.59
N ILE A 63 9.15 -18.12 12.23
CA ILE A 63 9.86 -18.35 13.49
C ILE A 63 8.88 -18.77 14.58
N ASP A 64 7.73 -18.10 14.67
CA ASP A 64 6.75 -18.32 15.73
C ASP A 64 5.83 -19.53 15.44
N MET A 65 5.45 -19.75 14.18
CA MET A 65 4.48 -20.79 13.77
C MET A 65 5.12 -22.05 13.18
N GLY A 66 6.44 -22.03 12.95
CA GLY A 66 7.22 -23.14 12.39
C GLY A 66 7.03 -23.37 10.88
N ALA A 67 6.15 -22.62 10.22
CA ALA A 67 5.89 -22.71 8.79
C ALA A 67 5.52 -21.33 8.22
N TYR A 68 5.80 -21.11 6.93
CA TYR A 68 5.32 -19.92 6.23
C TYR A 68 3.78 -19.93 6.11
N PRO A 69 3.12 -18.75 5.99
CA PRO A 69 1.70 -18.68 5.72
C PRO A 69 1.37 -19.49 4.45
N GLY A 70 0.54 -20.53 4.55
CA GLY A 70 0.26 -21.44 3.45
C GLY A 70 -0.99 -21.06 2.66
N THR A 71 -0.95 -21.17 1.33
CA THR A 71 -2.13 -20.90 0.47
C THR A 71 -3.20 -22.00 0.54
N THR A 72 -2.84 -23.18 1.03
CA THR A 72 -3.75 -24.23 1.48
C THR A 72 -4.13 -23.97 2.94
N THR A 73 -5.04 -23.05 3.20
CA THR A 73 -5.53 -22.89 4.57
C THR A 73 -6.24 -24.16 5.03
N ALA A 74 -5.80 -24.68 6.16
CA ALA A 74 -6.44 -25.68 7.01
C ALA A 74 -7.84 -25.26 7.54
N PHE A 75 -8.56 -24.40 6.83
CA PHE A 75 -9.70 -23.64 7.33
C PHE A 75 -10.81 -23.43 6.28
N GLY A 76 -11.15 -24.45 5.50
CA GLY A 76 -12.42 -24.53 4.75
C GLY A 76 -12.66 -23.47 3.66
N GLY A 77 -11.71 -22.57 3.41
CA GLY A 77 -11.68 -21.71 2.22
C GLY A 77 -11.02 -22.44 1.07
N THR A 78 -11.56 -22.27 -0.15
CA THR A 78 -10.97 -22.77 -1.40
C THR A 78 -9.48 -22.44 -1.42
N ALA A 79 -8.63 -23.45 -1.65
CA ALA A 79 -7.18 -23.29 -1.68
C ALA A 79 -6.83 -22.10 -2.56
N ALA A 80 -6.22 -21.07 -1.97
CA ALA A 80 -5.70 -19.95 -2.73
C ALA A 80 -4.68 -20.55 -3.70
N THR A 81 -5.00 -20.52 -4.99
CA THR A 81 -3.98 -20.81 -5.99
C THR A 81 -3.03 -19.64 -5.98
N ALA A 82 -1.71 -19.90 -6.06
CA ALA A 82 -0.64 -18.90 -5.97
C ALA A 82 -0.84 -17.65 -6.86
N ALA A 83 -1.70 -17.74 -7.88
CA ALA A 83 -2.04 -16.67 -8.82
C ALA A 83 -3.41 -16.02 -8.60
N SER A 84 -4.24 -16.46 -7.66
CA SER A 84 -5.53 -15.83 -7.36
C SER A 84 -5.36 -14.69 -6.34
N GLY A 85 -6.31 -13.74 -6.33
CA GLY A 85 -6.32 -12.66 -5.33
C GLY A 85 -6.46 -13.15 -3.89
N ASP A 86 -6.65 -14.45 -3.70
CA ASP A 86 -6.84 -15.11 -2.41
C ASP A 86 -5.50 -15.33 -1.69
N ALA A 87 -4.37 -15.37 -2.40
CA ALA A 87 -3.05 -15.45 -1.77
C ALA A 87 -2.75 -14.20 -0.89
N SER A 88 -3.15 -13.02 -1.37
CA SER A 88 -3.10 -11.77 -0.59
C SER A 88 -4.00 -11.82 0.65
N GLN A 89 -5.14 -12.51 0.54
CA GLN A 89 -6.07 -12.67 1.66
C GLN A 89 -5.49 -13.59 2.73
N VAL A 90 -4.80 -14.67 2.32
CA VAL A 90 -4.08 -15.56 3.25
C VAL A 90 -3.01 -14.80 4.02
N LEU A 91 -2.20 -13.97 3.33
CA LEU A 91 -1.21 -13.13 3.99
C LEU A 91 -1.84 -12.14 4.97
N TYR A 92 -2.90 -11.45 4.58
CA TYR A 92 -3.61 -10.54 5.47
C TYR A 92 -4.11 -11.26 6.74
N GLN A 93 -4.65 -12.47 6.57
CA GLN A 93 -5.13 -13.25 7.70
C GLN A 93 -4.00 -13.64 8.66
N ALA A 94 -2.92 -14.20 8.12
CA ALA A 94 -1.78 -14.67 8.91
C ALA A 94 -1.00 -13.55 9.60
N LEU A 95 -0.78 -12.42 8.92
CA LEU A 95 0.08 -11.34 9.41
C LEU A 95 -0.63 -10.37 10.35
N PHE A 96 -1.96 -10.27 10.26
CA PHE A 96 -2.75 -9.31 11.04
C PHE A 96 -3.96 -9.95 11.74
N LYS A 97 -4.91 -10.52 10.99
CA LYS A 97 -6.22 -10.90 11.55
C LYS A 97 -6.13 -11.99 12.62
N GLU A 98 -5.26 -12.97 12.45
CA GLU A 98 -5.12 -14.07 13.43
C GLU A 98 -4.64 -13.56 14.79
N GLY A 99 -3.76 -12.55 14.77
CA GLY A 99 -3.26 -11.83 15.94
C GLY A 99 -4.24 -10.82 16.54
N PHE A 100 -5.48 -10.73 16.05
CA PHE A 100 -6.49 -9.80 16.56
C PHE A 100 -7.33 -10.45 17.66
N ASP A 101 -7.31 -9.89 18.88
CA ASP A 101 -8.22 -10.33 19.93
C ASP A 101 -9.61 -9.72 19.72
N TYR A 102 -10.60 -10.60 19.66
CA TYR A 102 -12.00 -10.25 19.47
C TYR A 102 -12.60 -9.56 20.70
N THR A 103 -11.91 -9.57 21.84
CA THR A 103 -12.34 -8.90 23.09
C THR A 103 -11.67 -7.53 23.31
N ASN A 104 -10.45 -7.32 22.80
CA ASN A 104 -9.78 -6.01 22.81
C ASN A 104 -8.89 -5.85 21.55
N PRO A 105 -9.22 -4.91 20.63
CA PRO A 105 -8.52 -4.70 19.37
C PRO A 105 -7.01 -4.44 19.44
N ASN A 106 -6.46 -4.08 20.60
CA ASN A 106 -5.07 -3.64 20.78
C ASN A 106 -4.17 -4.68 21.48
N THR A 107 -4.70 -5.84 21.84
CA THR A 107 -3.95 -6.90 22.51
C THR A 107 -4.09 -8.19 21.72
N PRO A 108 -3.02 -8.94 21.41
CA PRO A 108 -3.16 -10.19 20.69
C PRO A 108 -3.87 -11.30 21.50
N PRO A 109 -4.58 -12.25 20.87
CA PRO A 109 -5.37 -13.27 21.56
C PRO A 109 -4.50 -14.32 22.26
N ALA A 110 -4.95 -14.76 23.43
CA ALA A 110 -4.16 -15.55 24.39
C ALA A 110 -4.02 -17.07 24.10
N ASN A 111 -4.66 -17.64 23.06
CA ASN A 111 -4.71 -19.11 22.85
C ASN A 111 -3.94 -19.59 21.60
N TRP A 112 -3.02 -20.52 21.81
CA TRP A 112 -1.83 -20.83 20.99
C TRP A 112 -1.96 -21.99 19.99
N GLY A 113 -3.15 -22.53 19.75
CA GLY A 113 -3.25 -23.82 19.04
C GLY A 113 -3.19 -23.75 17.50
N THR A 114 -3.58 -22.63 16.89
CA THR A 114 -3.77 -22.56 15.42
C THR A 114 -3.89 -21.13 14.87
N LYS A 115 -3.51 -20.11 15.65
CA LYS A 115 -3.65 -18.70 15.29
C LYS A 115 -2.37 -17.97 15.66
N ALA A 116 -1.94 -17.02 14.84
CA ALA A 116 -0.95 -16.03 15.26
C ALA A 116 -1.35 -15.39 16.59
N THR A 117 -0.47 -15.45 17.58
CA THR A 117 -0.64 -14.79 18.89
C THR A 117 -0.06 -13.39 18.91
N LYS A 118 0.34 -12.86 17.74
CA LYS A 118 1.02 -11.58 17.56
C LYS A 118 0.54 -10.94 16.27
N ILE A 119 0.38 -9.61 16.27
CA ILE A 119 0.24 -8.82 15.04
C ILE A 119 1.65 -8.58 14.51
N TYR A 120 1.98 -9.16 13.36
CA TYR A 120 3.30 -9.02 12.73
C TYR A 120 3.43 -7.71 11.96
N LEU A 121 2.33 -7.19 11.43
CA LEU A 121 2.33 -5.95 10.66
C LEU A 121 1.13 -5.07 11.01
N THR A 122 1.37 -3.99 11.75
CA THR A 122 0.34 -3.04 12.18
C THR A 122 -0.21 -2.17 11.05
N GLU A 123 0.56 -1.99 9.97
CA GLU A 123 0.14 -1.23 8.78
C GLU A 123 -1.04 -1.87 8.02
N LEU A 124 -1.35 -3.13 8.33
CA LEU A 124 -2.50 -3.85 7.78
C LEU A 124 -3.80 -3.57 8.54
N ASP A 125 -3.81 -2.72 9.58
CA ASP A 125 -5.03 -2.37 10.30
C ASP A 125 -6.02 -1.61 9.39
N PRO A 126 -7.18 -2.19 9.07
CA PRO A 126 -8.15 -1.56 8.18
C PRO A 126 -8.83 -0.32 8.77
N ARG A 127 -8.73 -0.09 10.07
CA ARG A 127 -9.25 1.13 10.72
C ARG A 127 -8.30 2.30 10.57
N ASN A 128 -7.00 2.01 10.51
CA ASN A 128 -5.92 2.97 10.50
C ASN A 128 -5.05 2.84 9.24
N SER A 129 -5.68 2.58 8.08
CA SER A 129 -5.04 2.44 6.76
C SER A 129 -4.44 3.76 6.23
N LYS A 130 -3.54 4.42 6.99
CA LYS A 130 -2.87 5.68 6.59
C LYS A 130 -2.12 5.52 5.26
N GLN A 131 -1.61 4.32 5.02
CA GLN A 131 -0.83 4.01 3.83
C GLN A 131 -1.66 3.33 2.71
N GLY A 132 -2.92 2.98 2.97
CA GLY A 132 -3.81 2.38 1.97
C GLY A 132 -3.49 0.93 1.59
N TRP A 133 -2.78 0.17 2.43
CA TRP A 133 -2.38 -1.21 2.12
C TRP A 133 -3.56 -2.19 2.15
N VAL A 134 -4.68 -1.82 2.76
CA VAL A 134 -5.90 -2.63 2.78
C VAL A 134 -7.10 -1.70 2.63
N ASN A 135 -8.19 -2.22 2.05
CA ASN A 135 -9.45 -1.48 1.98
C ASN A 135 -9.93 -1.12 3.40
N PRO A 136 -10.22 0.16 3.67
CA PRO A 136 -10.59 0.60 5.00
C PRO A 136 -11.91 -0.05 5.45
N SER A 137 -11.98 -0.40 6.74
CA SER A 137 -13.15 -1.01 7.34
C SER A 137 -13.34 -0.51 8.77
N THR A 138 -14.58 -0.13 9.10
CA THR A 138 -14.99 0.30 10.44
C THR A 138 -15.55 -0.84 11.29
N ALA A 139 -15.52 -2.08 10.78
CA ALA A 139 -16.07 -3.23 11.48
C ALA A 139 -15.37 -3.49 12.82
N THR A 140 -16.12 -3.88 13.84
CA THR A 140 -15.60 -4.25 15.17
C THR A 140 -14.63 -5.44 15.10
N VAL A 141 -14.82 -6.31 14.12
CA VAL A 141 -13.92 -7.41 13.79
C VAL A 141 -13.40 -7.20 12.36
N PRO A 142 -12.08 -7.26 12.12
CA PRO A 142 -11.53 -7.11 10.78
C PRO A 142 -12.07 -8.19 9.81
N PRO A 143 -12.55 -7.80 8.61
CA PRO A 143 -13.07 -8.76 7.64
C PRO A 143 -12.01 -9.76 7.18
N ALA A 144 -12.38 -11.04 7.01
CA ALA A 144 -11.45 -12.11 6.61
C ALA A 144 -10.99 -12.02 5.15
N ASN A 145 -11.77 -11.33 4.31
CA ASN A 145 -11.59 -11.26 2.86
C ASN A 145 -10.79 -10.03 2.39
N LEU A 146 -10.18 -9.28 3.32
CA LEU A 146 -9.32 -8.16 2.95
C LEU A 146 -8.04 -8.67 2.27
N LYS A 147 -7.56 -7.85 1.35
CA LYS A 147 -6.39 -8.13 0.51
C LYS A 147 -5.39 -7.02 0.70
N ILE A 148 -4.10 -7.36 0.61
CA ILE A 148 -3.02 -6.40 0.69
C ILE A 148 -2.82 -5.78 -0.69
N ILE A 149 -2.85 -4.46 -0.74
CA ILE A 149 -2.89 -3.64 -1.94
C ILE A 149 -1.53 -2.93 -2.10
N ASP A 150 -1.01 -2.96 -3.31
CA ASP A 150 0.21 -2.27 -3.73
C ASP A 150 -0.07 -0.80 -4.09
N PRO A 151 0.96 0.02 -4.37
CA PRO A 151 0.79 1.45 -4.62
C PRO A 151 0.02 1.78 -5.91
N TRP A 152 -0.18 0.79 -6.79
CA TRP A 152 -0.97 0.92 -8.02
C TRP A 152 -2.41 0.42 -7.85
N GLY A 153 -2.78 -0.04 -6.65
CA GLY A 153 -4.12 -0.52 -6.36
C GLY A 153 -4.36 -2.00 -6.70
N ALA A 154 -3.32 -2.71 -7.16
CA ALA A 154 -3.39 -4.15 -7.39
C ALA A 154 -3.06 -4.92 -6.12
N ASN A 155 -3.48 -6.19 -6.04
CA ASN A 155 -3.20 -7.00 -4.86
C ASN A 155 -1.79 -7.61 -4.96
N TYR A 156 -1.10 -7.69 -3.83
CA TYR A 156 0.14 -8.46 -3.73
C TYR A 156 -0.11 -9.95 -4.05
N ARG A 157 0.90 -10.59 -4.62
CA ARG A 157 0.89 -12.00 -4.96
C ARG A 157 1.90 -12.74 -4.11
N TYR A 158 1.55 -13.97 -3.73
CA TYR A 158 2.35 -14.75 -2.80
C TYR A 158 2.24 -16.24 -3.07
N ARG A 159 3.37 -16.94 -2.94
CA ARG A 159 3.46 -18.39 -3.07
C ARG A 159 4.54 -18.93 -2.12
N THR A 160 4.34 -20.15 -1.64
CA THR A 160 5.23 -20.84 -0.71
C THR A 160 5.21 -22.35 -0.96
N GLY A 161 6.16 -23.06 -0.36
CA GLY A 161 6.30 -24.51 -0.51
C GLY A 161 6.57 -24.91 -1.96
N ASN A 162 6.01 -26.04 -2.39
CA ASN A 162 6.24 -26.61 -3.72
C ASN A 162 5.76 -25.73 -4.89
N ASN A 163 5.00 -24.67 -4.61
CA ASN A 163 4.52 -23.72 -5.61
C ASN A 163 5.43 -22.49 -5.73
N ALA A 164 6.41 -22.31 -4.83
CA ALA A 164 7.38 -21.24 -4.91
C ALA A 164 8.56 -21.63 -5.81
N GLN A 165 9.12 -20.65 -6.53
CA GLN A 165 10.40 -20.81 -7.23
C GLN A 165 11.57 -20.70 -6.26
N ASN A 166 11.44 -19.92 -5.18
CA ASN A 166 12.41 -19.90 -4.11
C ASN A 166 12.17 -20.99 -3.06
N PRO A 167 13.24 -21.41 -2.35
CA PRO A 167 13.13 -22.39 -1.27
C PRO A 167 12.28 -21.89 -0.08
N ASP A 168 12.18 -20.57 0.10
CA ASP A 168 11.45 -19.98 1.21
C ASP A 168 10.01 -19.58 0.81
N PHE A 169 9.89 -18.45 0.13
CA PHE A 169 8.62 -17.93 -0.39
C PHE A 169 8.89 -16.91 -1.49
N ASP A 170 7.87 -16.69 -2.33
CA ASP A 170 7.89 -15.59 -3.29
C ASP A 170 6.74 -14.63 -3.01
N LEU A 171 7.06 -13.34 -3.07
CA LEU A 171 6.18 -12.21 -2.85
C LEU A 171 6.46 -11.18 -3.94
N TRP A 172 5.43 -10.76 -4.65
CA TRP A 172 5.57 -9.75 -5.69
C TRP A 172 4.35 -8.85 -5.88
N SER A 173 4.61 -7.65 -6.39
CA SER A 173 3.62 -6.74 -6.98
C SER A 173 3.73 -6.82 -8.50
N MET A 174 2.58 -6.72 -9.18
CA MET A 174 2.47 -6.76 -10.64
C MET A 174 2.72 -5.38 -11.28
N GLY A 175 3.28 -4.44 -10.52
CA GLY A 175 3.57 -3.10 -11.01
C GLY A 175 2.33 -2.32 -11.47
N LYS A 176 2.57 -1.41 -12.41
CA LYS A 176 1.57 -0.50 -12.93
C LYS A 176 0.65 -1.17 -13.94
N ASP A 177 1.19 -2.10 -14.72
CA ASP A 177 0.45 -2.74 -15.81
C ASP A 177 -0.49 -3.85 -15.31
N GLY A 178 -0.31 -4.30 -14.06
CA GLY A 178 -1.14 -5.30 -13.41
C GLY A 178 -0.99 -6.70 -14.02
N LYS A 179 0.03 -6.92 -14.83
CA LYS A 179 0.33 -8.18 -15.51
C LYS A 179 1.61 -8.75 -14.94
N SER A 180 1.67 -10.08 -14.88
CA SER A 180 2.87 -10.75 -14.39
C SER A 180 2.86 -12.19 -14.87
N ARG A 181 4.03 -12.67 -15.30
CA ARG A 181 4.33 -14.07 -15.57
C ARG A 181 5.40 -14.54 -14.58
N PRO A 182 5.00 -14.94 -13.37
CA PRO A 182 5.95 -15.35 -12.33
C PRO A 182 6.75 -16.59 -12.77
N ASP A 183 6.20 -17.44 -13.63
CA ASP A 183 6.87 -18.66 -14.13
C ASP A 183 7.99 -18.39 -15.13
N THR A 184 8.05 -17.19 -15.72
CA THR A 184 9.06 -16.83 -16.72
C THR A 184 9.71 -15.50 -16.34
N PRO A 185 10.72 -15.48 -15.44
CA PRO A 185 11.25 -14.25 -14.86
C PRO A 185 11.66 -13.19 -15.88
N ASN A 186 12.26 -13.59 -17.00
CA ASN A 186 12.76 -12.69 -18.05
C ASN A 186 11.68 -12.25 -19.07
N HIS A 187 10.39 -12.54 -18.83
CA HIS A 187 9.32 -12.14 -19.74
C HIS A 187 9.09 -10.62 -19.75
N ALA A 188 8.72 -10.06 -20.90
CA ALA A 188 8.53 -8.62 -21.06
C ALA A 188 7.39 -8.04 -20.20
N GLU A 189 6.42 -8.88 -19.81
CA GLU A 189 5.32 -8.53 -18.88
C GLU A 189 5.78 -8.39 -17.42
N ASN A 190 7.03 -8.70 -17.10
CA ASN A 190 7.55 -8.63 -15.73
C ASN A 190 8.43 -7.39 -15.50
N ARG A 191 8.51 -6.48 -16.47
CA ARG A 191 9.50 -5.39 -16.47
C ARG A 191 9.25 -4.33 -15.39
N ASP A 192 8.01 -4.20 -14.94
CA ASP A 192 7.59 -3.31 -13.87
C ASP A 192 7.22 -4.06 -12.57
N ASP A 193 7.30 -5.38 -12.57
CA ASP A 193 7.14 -6.19 -11.36
C ASP A 193 8.20 -5.84 -10.33
N ILE A 194 7.78 -5.89 -9.06
CA ILE A 194 8.69 -5.78 -7.92
C ILE A 194 8.55 -7.05 -7.11
N ARG A 195 9.68 -7.74 -6.90
CA ARG A 195 9.75 -9.11 -6.41
C ARG A 195 10.77 -9.21 -5.29
N ASN A 196 10.63 -10.23 -4.44
CA ASN A 196 11.65 -10.63 -3.47
C ASN A 196 12.64 -11.67 -4.03
N PHE A 197 12.59 -11.97 -5.35
CA PHE A 197 13.32 -13.05 -6.01
C PHE A 197 13.81 -12.66 -7.41
#